data_AF-W2UDD1-F1
#
_entry.id   AF-W2UDD1-F1
#
_cell.length_a   1.000
_cell.length_b   1.000
_cell.length_c   1.000
_cell.angle_alpha   90.00
_cell.angle_beta   90.00
_cell.angle_gamma   90.00
#
_symmetry.space_group_name_H-M   'P 1'
#
loop_
_entity.id
_entity.type
_entity.pdbx_description
1 polymer ?
#
loop_
_entity_poly.entity_id
_entity_poly.type
_entity_poly.pdbx_seq_one_letter_code
_entity_poly.pdbx_strand_id
1 'polypeptide(L)'
;MASNGLTVTQIADCLGISESTLYAKQGEYKEFMDAIKKGRAEGLNQVSNALFEKAIDGNVTAMIYYLKVRDRENWGENQPEPLREIPPMQIVVDSRTVRNYNT
;
A
#
# COMPACT_ATOMS: atom_id res chain seq x y z
N MET A 1 -18.91 -14.68 -10.78
CA MET A 1 -17.53 -14.57 -11.32
C MET A 1 -16.94 -13.15 -11.27
N ALA A 2 -17.73 -12.06 -11.14
CA ALA A 2 -17.19 -10.69 -11.00
C ALA A 2 -16.80 -10.26 -9.55
N SER A 3 -16.99 -11.14 -8.55
CA SER A 3 -16.80 -10.85 -7.11
C SER A 3 -15.34 -10.91 -6.63
N ASN A 4 -14.40 -11.36 -7.46
CA ASN A 4 -13.01 -11.61 -7.04
C ASN A 4 -12.03 -10.45 -7.36
N GLY A 5 -12.55 -9.24 -7.61
CA GLY A 5 -11.67 -8.09 -7.93
C GLY A 5 -10.89 -8.26 -9.24
N LEU A 6 -11.43 -9.02 -10.19
CA LEU A 6 -10.76 -9.33 -11.45
C LEU A 6 -10.45 -8.05 -12.24
N THR A 7 -9.21 -7.94 -12.72
CA THR A 7 -8.79 -6.86 -13.62
C THR A 7 -9.50 -7.00 -14.97
N VAL A 8 -9.54 -5.92 -15.76
CA VAL A 8 -10.14 -5.93 -17.11
C VAL A 8 -9.51 -7.03 -17.97
N THR A 9 -8.21 -7.25 -17.80
CA THR A 9 -7.42 -8.32 -18.42
C THR A 9 -7.96 -9.71 -18.09
N GLN A 10 -8.18 -10.00 -16.81
CA GLN A 10 -8.68 -11.30 -16.39
C GLN A 10 -10.12 -11.55 -16.86
N ILE A 11 -10.92 -10.49 -16.99
CA ILE A 11 -12.27 -10.58 -17.56
C ILE A 11 -12.19 -10.86 -19.06
N ALA A 12 -11.27 -10.21 -19.79
CA ALA A 12 -11.02 -10.47 -21.20
C ALA A 12 -10.58 -11.93 -21.45
N ASP A 13 -9.66 -12.43 -20.62
CA ASP A 13 -9.18 -13.80 -20.66
C ASP A 13 -10.30 -14.82 -20.37
N CYS A 14 -11.16 -14.56 -19.37
CA CYS A 14 -12.31 -15.41 -19.07
C CYS A 14 -13.37 -15.41 -20.19
N LEU A 15 -13.51 -14.32 -20.93
CA LEU A 15 -14.46 -14.18 -22.03
C LEU A 15 -13.90 -14.64 -23.38
N GLY A 16 -12.60 -14.98 -23.45
CA GLY A 16 -11.94 -15.39 -24.68
C GLY A 16 -11.86 -14.29 -25.74
N ILE A 17 -11.90 -13.02 -25.33
CA ILE A 17 -11.82 -11.85 -26.21
C ILE A 17 -10.59 -11.03 -25.87
N SER A 18 -10.02 -10.31 -26.84
CA SER A 18 -8.89 -9.44 -26.55
C SER A 18 -9.30 -8.26 -25.67
N GLU A 19 -8.37 -7.75 -24.85
CA GLU A 19 -8.61 -6.53 -24.07
C GLU A 19 -9.07 -5.36 -24.94
N SER A 20 -8.51 -5.22 -26.15
CA SER A 20 -8.90 -4.19 -27.11
C SER A 20 -10.36 -4.29 -27.53
N THR A 21 -10.87 -5.51 -27.72
CA THR A 21 -12.30 -5.75 -27.99
C THR A 21 -13.15 -5.47 -26.76
N LEU A 22 -12.67 -5.82 -25.55
CA LEU A 22 -13.37 -5.52 -24.31
C LEU A 22 -13.46 -4.00 -24.07
N TYR A 23 -12.39 -3.25 -24.29
CA TYR A 23 -12.36 -1.78 -24.17
C TYR A 23 -13.26 -1.10 -25.22
N ALA A 24 -13.31 -1.60 -26.46
CA ALA A 24 -14.22 -1.09 -27.47
C ALA A 24 -15.70 -1.31 -27.07
N LYS A 25 -16.00 -2.47 -26.49
CA LYS A 25 -17.36 -2.83 -26.02
C LYS A 25 -17.77 -2.11 -24.74
N GLN A 26 -16.83 -1.67 -23.90
CA GLN A 26 -17.13 -0.85 -22.71
C GLN A 26 -17.80 0.49 -23.07
N GLY A 27 -17.53 1.05 -24.26
CA GLY A 27 -18.19 2.26 -24.74
C GLY A 27 -19.65 2.06 -25.19
N GLU A 28 -19.99 0.85 -25.64
CA GLU A 28 -21.33 0.51 -26.15
C GLU A 28 -22.28 0.01 -25.05
N TYR A 29 -21.77 -0.60 -23.98
CA TYR A 29 -22.60 -1.26 -22.96
C TYR A 29 -22.39 -0.66 -21.56
N LYS A 30 -23.14 0.42 -21.25
CA LYS A 30 -23.15 1.04 -19.91
C LYS A 30 -23.50 0.05 -18.79
N GLU A 31 -24.47 -0.83 -19.00
CA GLU A 31 -24.88 -1.83 -18.01
C GLU A 31 -23.76 -2.81 -17.65
N PHE A 32 -22.92 -3.16 -18.62
CA PHE A 32 -21.77 -4.03 -18.40
C PHE A 32 -20.69 -3.34 -17.56
N MET A 33 -20.45 -2.05 -17.82
CA MET A 33 -19.55 -1.24 -17.00
C MET A 33 -20.05 -1.08 -15.56
N ASP A 34 -21.36 -0.88 -15.37
CA ASP A 34 -21.94 -0.77 -14.03
C ASP A 34 -21.91 -2.10 -13.28
N ALA A 35 -22.14 -3.23 -13.96
CA ALA A 35 -21.99 -4.56 -13.38
C ALA A 35 -20.55 -4.85 -12.92
N ILE A 36 -19.53 -4.45 -13.71
CA ILE A 36 -18.12 -4.60 -13.34
C ILE A 36 -17.77 -3.72 -12.13
N LYS A 37 -18.20 -2.45 -12.13
CA LYS A 37 -17.97 -1.54 -11.00
C LYS A 37 -18.62 -2.07 -9.72
N LYS A 38 -19.85 -2.58 -9.83
CA LYS A 38 -20.58 -3.19 -8.73
C LYS A 38 -19.88 -4.43 -8.20
N GLY A 39 -19.45 -5.35 -9.08
CA GLY A 39 -18.71 -6.54 -8.69
C GLY A 39 -17.36 -6.23 -8.01
N ARG A 40 -16.64 -5.19 -8.45
CA ARG A 40 -15.43 -4.72 -7.77
C ARG A 40 -15.72 -4.13 -6.39
N ALA A 41 -16.76 -3.32 -6.27
CA ALA A 41 -17.17 -2.77 -4.97
C ALA A 41 -17.58 -3.89 -3.99
N GLU A 42 -18.32 -4.89 -4.47
CA GLU A 42 -18.70 -6.07 -3.67
C GLU A 42 -17.48 -6.89 -3.23
N GLY A 43 -16.52 -7.15 -4.12
CA GLY A 43 -15.28 -7.85 -3.77
C GLY A 43 -14.43 -7.06 -2.76
N LEU A 44 -14.34 -5.74 -2.93
CA LEU A 44 -13.64 -4.87 -1.99
C LEU A 44 -14.33 -4.86 -0.61
N ASN A 45 -15.66 -4.89 -0.58
CA ASN A 45 -16.41 -5.01 0.66
C ASN A 45 -16.18 -6.36 1.35
N GLN A 46 -16.13 -7.47 0.59
CA GLN A 46 -15.84 -8.80 1.15
C GLN A 46 -14.45 -8.85 1.79
N VAL A 47 -13.42 -8.35 1.10
CA VAL A 47 -12.05 -8.30 1.64
C VAL A 47 -11.97 -7.35 2.83
N SER A 48 -12.66 -6.20 2.79
CA SER A 48 -12.71 -5.25 3.91
C SER A 48 -13.35 -5.86 5.14
N ASN A 49 -14.44 -6.62 4.98
CA ASN A 49 -15.11 -7.32 6.06
C ASN A 49 -14.23 -8.43 6.63
N ALA A 50 -13.60 -9.25 5.79
CA ALA A 50 -12.69 -10.30 6.25
C ALA A 50 -11.47 -9.73 7.00
N LEU A 51 -10.92 -8.60 6.53
CA LEU A 51 -9.86 -7.88 7.23
C LEU A 51 -10.33 -7.38 8.60
N PHE A 52 -11.52 -6.79 8.67
CA PHE A 52 -12.09 -6.31 9.91
C PHE A 52 -12.32 -7.45 10.92
N GLU A 53 -12.94 -8.55 10.49
CA GLU A 53 -13.13 -9.74 11.32
C GLU A 53 -11.80 -10.29 11.83
N LYS A 54 -10.79 -10.39 10.96
CA LYS A 54 -9.44 -10.82 11.36
C LYS A 54 -8.78 -9.86 12.36
N ALA A 55 -9.01 -8.56 12.22
CA ALA A 55 -8.50 -7.58 13.18
C ALA A 55 -9.19 -7.73 14.54
N ILE A 56 -10.51 -7.95 14.57
CA ILE A 56 -11.27 -8.19 15.81
C ILE A 56 -10.88 -9.51 16.48
N ASP A 57 -10.56 -10.55 15.69
CA ASP A 57 -10.05 -11.84 16.16
C ASP A 57 -8.62 -11.77 16.71
N GLY A 58 -7.99 -10.58 16.70
CA GLY A 58 -6.68 -10.34 17.30
C GLY A 58 -5.49 -10.60 16.37
N ASN A 59 -5.70 -10.69 15.06
CA ASN A 59 -4.58 -10.73 14.12
C ASN A 59 -3.86 -9.38 14.11
N VAL A 60 -2.65 -9.35 14.69
CA VAL A 60 -1.84 -8.13 14.88
C VAL A 60 -1.61 -7.38 13.56
N THR A 61 -1.31 -8.09 12.47
CA THR A 61 -1.08 -7.47 11.17
C THR A 61 -2.35 -6.80 10.62
N ALA A 62 -3.50 -7.48 10.73
CA ALA A 62 -4.78 -6.93 10.32
C ALA A 62 -5.16 -5.70 11.16
N MET A 63 -4.94 -5.74 12.47
CA MET A 63 -5.15 -4.60 13.38
C MET A 63 -4.28 -3.40 13.02
N ILE A 64 -2.97 -3.60 12.82
CA ILE A 64 -2.03 -2.54 12.43
C ILE A 64 -2.46 -1.91 11.11
N TYR A 65 -2.76 -2.74 10.10
CA TYR A 65 -3.18 -2.24 8.80
C TYR A 65 -4.51 -1.47 8.89
N TYR A 66 -5.50 -2.01 9.61
CA TYR A 66 -6.80 -1.36 9.81
C TYR A 66 -6.64 0.02 10.47
N LEU A 67 -5.85 0.11 11.54
CA LEU A 67 -5.61 1.36 12.27
C LEU A 67 -4.80 2.36 11.45
N LYS A 68 -3.72 1.94 10.77
CA LYS A 68 -2.95 2.80 9.86
C LYS A 68 -3.82 3.42 8.75
N VAL A 69 -4.82 2.70 8.27
CA VAL A 69 -5.68 3.16 7.17
C VAL A 69 -6.86 4.01 7.67
N ARG A 70 -7.52 3.59 8.78
CA ARG A 70 -8.75 4.23 9.29
C ARG A 70 -8.51 5.33 10.30
N ASP A 71 -7.44 5.25 11.07
CA ASP A 71 -7.08 6.20 12.12
C ASP A 71 -5.68 6.77 11.84
N ARG A 72 -5.56 7.47 10.70
CA ARG A 72 -4.28 8.08 10.28
C ARG A 72 -3.78 9.16 11.22
N GLU A 73 -4.65 9.76 12.02
CA GLU A 73 -4.25 10.80 12.96
C GLU A 73 -3.45 10.21 14.13
N ASN A 74 -3.90 9.08 14.67
CA ASN A 74 -3.21 8.43 15.79
C ASN A 74 -2.18 7.37 15.35
N TRP A 75 -2.40 6.72 14.20
CA TRP A 75 -1.60 5.59 13.70
C TRP A 75 -0.94 5.83 12.35
N GLY A 76 -1.09 7.02 11.77
CA GLY A 76 -0.35 7.40 10.58
C GLY A 76 1.14 7.50 10.87
N GLU A 77 1.96 7.28 9.85
CA GLU A 77 3.37 7.63 9.94
C GLU A 77 3.46 9.16 10.03
N ASN A 78 3.79 9.64 11.23
CA ASN A 78 4.14 11.04 11.43
C ASN A 78 5.26 11.40 10.46
N GLN A 79 5.14 12.57 9.82
CA GLN A 79 6.19 13.13 8.96
C GLN A 79 7.54 13.01 9.68
N PRO A 80 8.63 12.66 8.96
CA PRO A 80 9.95 12.67 9.59
C PRO A 80 10.16 14.04 10.24
N GLU A 81 10.62 14.04 11.50
CA GLU A 81 10.93 15.30 12.18
C GLU A 81 11.77 16.18 11.25
N PRO A 82 11.54 17.51 11.21
CA PRO A 82 12.33 18.39 10.36
C PRO A 82 13.81 18.12 10.63
N LEU A 83 14.58 17.95 9.55
CA LEU A 83 15.99 17.57 9.60
C LEU A 83 16.71 18.41 10.66
N ARG A 84 16.99 17.80 11.81
CA ARG A 84 17.81 18.43 12.84
C ARG A 84 19.23 18.48 12.29
N GLU A 85 19.76 19.68 12.12
CA GLU A 85 21.17 19.87 11.76
C GLU A 85 22.01 19.10 12.78
N ILE A 86 22.76 18.10 12.30
CA ILE A 86 23.68 17.35 13.14
C ILE A 86 24.78 18.34 13.54
N PRO A 87 25.04 18.56 14.84
CA PRO A 87 26.09 19.47 15.26
C PRO A 87 27.44 19.02 14.67
N PRO A 88 28.35 19.95 14.34
CA PRO A 88 29.63 19.61 13.74
C PRO A 88 30.40 18.67 14.66
N MET A 89 30.85 17.53 14.12
CA MET A 89 31.68 16.58 14.87
C MET A 89 33.00 17.25 15.25
N GLN A 90 33.26 17.37 16.56
CA GLN A 90 34.52 17.85 17.07
C GLN A 90 35.48 16.67 17.27
N ILE A 91 36.42 16.50 16.34
CA ILE A 91 37.49 15.51 16.49
C ILE A 91 38.59 16.15 17.36
N VAL A 92 38.70 15.72 18.62
CA VAL A 92 39.82 16.08 19.50
C VAL A 92 40.91 15.03 19.34
N VAL A 93 42.05 15.41 18.76
CA VAL A 93 43.23 14.53 18.70
C VAL A 93 43.98 14.63 20.03
N ASP A 94 44.06 13.53 20.77
CA ASP A 94 44.87 13.48 21.99
C ASP A 94 46.35 13.61 21.63
N SER A 95 47.01 14.62 22.19
CA SER A 95 48.43 14.94 21.94
C SER A 95 49.40 13.83 22.38
N ARG A 96 48.96 12.86 23.19
CA ARG A 96 49.72 11.65 23.55
C ARG A 96 49.82 10.65 22.39
N THR A 97 49.00 10.79 21.35
CA THR A 97 49.03 9.92 20.15
C THR A 97 49.99 10.42 19.06
N VAL A 98 50.58 11.62 19.21
CA VAL A 98 51.45 12.27 18.21
C VAL A 98 52.94 11.97 18.42
N ARG A 99 53.30 11.05 19.31
CA ARG A 99 54.70 10.71 19.58
C ARG A 99 55.03 9.37 18.93
N ASN A 100 55.87 9.39 17.88
CA ASN A 100 56.96 8.43 17.60
C ASN A 100 57.29 8.32 16.10
N TYR A 101 57.61 9.41 15.40
CA TYR A 101 58.45 9.35 14.20
C TYR A 101 59.25 10.64 14.08
N ASN A 102 60.46 10.65 14.65
CA ASN A 102 61.59 11.42 14.14
C ASN A 102 62.86 10.81 14.74
N THR A 103 63.57 10.07 13.89
CA THR A 103 64.97 9.64 14.04
C THR A 103 65.89 10.85 13.98
#